data_AF-A0A820R038-F1
#
_entry.id   AF-A0A820R038-F1
#
_cell.length_a   1.000
_cell.length_b   1.000
_cell.length_c   1.000
_cell.angle_alpha   90.00
_cell.angle_beta   90.00
_cell.angle_gamma   90.00
#
_symmetry.space_group_name_H-M   'P 1'
#
loop_
_entity.id
_entity.type
_entity.pdbx_description
1 polymer ?
#
loop_
_entity_poly.entity_id
_entity_poly.type
_entity_poly.pdbx_seq_one_letter_code
_entity_poly.pdbx_strand_id
1 'polypeptide(L)' 'MSDLSDLDRQLEQLRRCELIKESEVKTLCTKAREILVEESNVQCVDSPVTICGDIHGQMFDLLELFRVG' A
#
# COMPACT_ATOMS: atom_id res chain seq x y z
N MET A 1 -15.11 8.62 -10.87
CA MET A 1 -14.42 9.84 -10.40
C MET A 1 -14.31 9.91 -8.86
N SER A 2 -15.04 9.09 -8.09
CA SER A 2 -15.01 9.07 -6.61
C SER A 2 -13.90 8.19 -6.00
N ASP A 3 -13.50 7.10 -6.66
CA ASP A 3 -12.58 6.11 -6.04
C ASP A 3 -11.15 6.63 -5.79
N LEU A 4 -10.62 7.47 -6.69
CA LEU A 4 -9.28 8.03 -6.56
C LEU A 4 -9.22 9.02 -5.37
N SER A 5 -10.24 9.87 -5.24
CA SER A 5 -10.31 10.82 -4.12
C SER A 5 -10.46 10.14 -2.76
N ASP A 6 -11.14 8.99 -2.70
CA ASP A 6 -11.27 8.23 -1.46
C ASP A 6 -9.95 7.55 -1.08
N LEU A 7 -9.21 7.04 -2.06
CA LEU A 7 -7.91 6.42 -1.83
C LEU A 7 -6.88 7.45 -1.35
N ASP A 8 -6.82 8.63 -1.98
CA ASP A 8 -5.91 9.71 -1.58
C ASP A 8 -6.19 10.15 -0.13
N ARG A 9 -7.47 10.31 0.23
CA ARG A 9 -7.87 10.62 1.62
C ARG A 9 -7.42 9.54 2.60
N GLN A 10 -7.61 8.27 2.25
CA GLN A 10 -7.21 7.14 3.10
C GLN A 10 -5.69 7.09 3.27
N LEU A 11 -4.92 7.36 2.21
CA LEU A 11 -3.47 7.43 2.25
C LEU A 11 -2.98 8.58 3.13
N GLU A 12 -3.56 9.78 3.00
CA GLU A 12 -3.22 10.92 3.86
C GLU A 12 -3.50 10.62 5.33
N GLN A 13 -4.65 10.00 5.63
CA GLN A 13 -5.01 9.60 6.99
C GLN A 13 -4.02 8.57 7.55
N LEU A 14 -3.68 7.52 6.78
CA LEU A 14 -2.74 6.48 7.21
C LEU A 14 -1.31 7.01 7.37
N ARG A 15 -0.87 7.96 6.53
CA ARG A 15 0.43 8.64 6.69
C ARG A 15 0.55 9.42 7.99
N ARG A 16 -0.58 9.92 8.51
CA ARG A 16 -0.67 10.56 9.84
C ARG A 16 -0.81 9.54 10.98
N CYS A 17 -0.72 8.25 10.68
CA CYS A 17 -0.95 7.14 11.61
C CYS A 17 -2.37 7.13 12.19
N GLU A 18 -3.36 7.65 11.46
CA GLU A 18 -4.77 7.64 11.85
C GLU A 18 -5.48 6.43 11.23
N LEU A 19 -6.38 5.81 12.00
CA LEU A 19 -7.08 4.59 11.57
C LEU A 19 -8.24 4.91 10.63
N ILE A 20 -8.32 4.21 9.51
CA ILE A 20 -9.49 4.20 8.63
C ILE A 20 -10.56 3.19 9.13
N LYS A 21 -11.78 3.27 8.61
CA LYS A 21 -12.88 2.38 9.03
C LYS A 21 -12.63 0.95 8.57
N GLU A 22 -13.14 -0.02 9.33
CA GLU A 22 -13.02 -1.44 8.97
C GLU A 22 -13.60 -1.76 7.58
N SER A 23 -14.70 -1.13 7.19
CA SER A 23 -15.27 -1.28 5.85
C SER A 23 -14.35 -0.79 4.74
N GLU A 24 -13.58 0.27 5.01
CA GLU A 24 -12.58 0.82 4.10
C GLU A 24 -11.39 -0.14 3.97
N VAL A 25 -10.91 -0.69 5.10
CA VAL A 25 -9.86 -1.73 5.10
C VAL A 25 -10.30 -2.94 4.25
N LYS A 26 -11.51 -3.46 4.48
CA LYS A 26 -12.04 -4.61 3.69
C LYS A 26 -12.11 -4.31 2.20
N THR A 27 -12.50 -3.08 1.84
CA THR A 27 -12.57 -2.64 0.45
C THR A 27 -11.17 -2.56 -0.16
N LEU A 28 -10.19 -1.97 0.54
CA LEU A 28 -8.80 -1.89 0.10
C LEU A 28 -8.18 -3.28 -0.09
N CYS A 29 -8.34 -4.18 0.89
CA CYS A 29 -7.84 -5.56 0.79
C CYS A 29 -8.47 -6.33 -0.38
N THR A 30 -9.75 -6.08 -0.68
CA THR A 30 -10.42 -6.69 -1.82
C THR A 30 -9.85 -6.19 -3.15
N LYS A 31 -9.69 -4.87 -3.30
CA LYS A 31 -9.05 -4.27 -4.49
C LYS A 31 -7.61 -4.79 -4.67
N ALA A 32 -6.82 -4.85 -3.59
CA ALA A 32 -5.46 -5.37 -3.65
C ALA A 32 -5.43 -6.85 -4.06
N ARG A 33 -6.33 -7.68 -3.54
CA ARG A 33 -6.45 -9.09 -3.91
C ARG A 33 -6.79 -9.28 -5.40
N GLU A 34 -7.69 -8.46 -5.94
CA GLU A 34 -8.06 -8.50 -7.36
C GLU A 34 -6.87 -8.23 -8.29
N ILE A 35 -5.95 -7.34 -7.88
CA ILE A 35 -4.72 -7.08 -8.63
C ILE A 35 -3.73 -8.24 -8.46
N LEU A 36 -3.45 -8.63 -7.22
CA LEU A 36 -2.43 -9.64 -6.90
C LEU A 36 -2.78 -11.05 -7.41
N VAL A 37 -4.06 -11.38 -7.63
CA VAL A 37 -4.46 -12.69 -8.17
C VAL A 37 -4.17 -12.82 -9.66
N GLU A 38 -4.05 -11.71 -10.39
CA GLU A 38 -3.73 -11.70 -11.82
C GLU A 38 -2.20 -11.78 -12.07
N GLU A 39 -1.40 -11.63 -11.02
CA GLU A 39 0.05 -11.68 -11.08
C GLU A 39 0.60 -13.12 -11.07
N SER A 40 1.64 -13.38 -11.88
CA SER A 40 2.42 -14.62 -11.84
C SER A 40 3.23 -14.78 -10.54
N ASN A 41 3.45 -16.02 -10.13
CA ASN A 41 4.25 -16.38 -8.94
C ASN A 41 5.68 -15.81 -8.96
N VAL A 42 6.23 -15.57 -10.15
CA VAL A 42 7.52 -14.90 -10.36
C VAL A 42 7.24 -13.65 -11.18
N GLN A 43 7.55 -12.49 -10.60
CA GLN A 43 7.43 -11.20 -11.26
C GLN A 43 8.79 -10.75 -11.78
N CYS A 44 8.82 -10.36 -13.06
CA CYS A 44 9.98 -9.69 -13.63
C CYS A 44 9.87 -8.19 -13.34
N VAL A 45 10.93 -7.60 -12.80
CA VAL A 45 11.00 -6.16 -12.51
C VAL A 45 12.21 -5.55 -13.23
N ASP A 46 12.00 -4.41 -13.86
CA ASP A 46 13.04 -3.70 -14.60
C ASP A 46 13.74 -2.66 -13.69
N SER A 47 15.06 -2.54 -13.79
CA SER A 47 15.82 -1.53 -13.03
C SER A 47 15.58 -0.11 -13.56
N PRO A 48 15.64 0.94 -12.70
CA PRO A 48 16.00 0.93 -11.28
C PRO A 48 14.81 0.66 -10.35
N VAL A 49 15.02 -0.15 -9.30
CA VAL A 49 14.01 -0.46 -8.29
C VAL A 49 14.63 -0.46 -6.89
N THR A 50 13.83 -0.10 -5.89
CA THR A 50 14.19 -0.21 -4.47
C THR A 50 13.63 -1.52 -3.93
N ILE A 51 14.52 -2.42 -3.51
CA ILE A 51 14.14 -3.72 -2.93
C ILE A 51 14.09 -3.57 -1.40
N CYS A 52 12.95 -3.93 -0.82
CA CYS A 52 12.68 -3.79 0.60
C CYS A 52 12.45 -5.18 1.22
N GLY A 53 12.98 -5.38 2.43
CA GLY A 53 12.77 -6.61 3.21
C GLY A 53 11.51 -6.56 4.07
N ASP A 54 11.51 -7.32 5.16
CA ASP A 54 10.38 -7.42 6.06
C ASP A 54 10.01 -6.08 6.73
N ILE A 55 8.71 -5.81 6.85
CA ILE A 55 8.19 -4.60 7.49
C ILE A 55 7.69 -4.85 8.93
N HIS A 56 7.23 -6.06 9.27
CA HIS A 56 6.76 -6.45 10.63
C HIS A 56 5.78 -5.47 11.31
N GLY A 57 4.97 -4.75 10.53
CA GLY A 57 4.02 -3.75 11.07
C GLY A 57 4.66 -2.47 11.58
N GLN A 58 5.94 -2.23 11.27
CA GLN A 58 6.68 -1.03 11.66
C GLN A 58 6.31 0.15 10.75
N MET A 59 5.17 0.77 11.00
CA MET A 59 4.62 1.84 10.15
C MET A 59 5.58 3.04 9.99
N PHE A 60 6.23 3.48 11.07
CA PHE A 60 7.15 4.62 11.00
C PHE A 60 8.37 4.33 10.12
N ASP A 61 8.91 3.11 10.20
CA ASP A 61 10.03 2.68 9.36
C ASP A 61 9.60 2.56 7.89
N LEU A 62 8.37 2.09 7.64
CA LEU A 62 7.78 2.06 6.29
C LEU A 62 7.60 3.47 5.70
N LEU A 63 7.15 4.44 6.49
CA LEU A 63 7.04 5.83 6.06
C LEU A 63 8.40 6.45 5.74
N GLU A 64 9.42 6.14 6.54
CA GLU A 64 10.79 6.56 6.26
C GLU A 64 11.33 5.91 5.00
N LEU A 65 11.09 4.61 4.80
CA LEU A 65 11.47 3.87 3.60
C LEU A 65 10.91 4.53 2.32
N PHE A 66 9.64 4.96 2.33
CA PHE A 66 9.07 5.71 1.20
C PHE A 66 9.67 7.11 0.99
N ARG A 67 10.32 7.69 2.00
CA ARG A 67 10.96 9.01 1.92
C ARG A 67 12.37 8.93 1.33
N VAL A 68 13.11 7.86 1.63
CA VAL A 68 14.49 7.66 1.15
C VAL A 68 14.59 6.81 -0.12
N GLY A 69 13.63 5.90 -0.34
CA GLY A 69 13.64 4.92 -1.42
C GLY A 69 13.27 5.42 -2.81
#